data_AF-A0A7V7WJQ3-F1
#
_entry.id   AF-A0A7V7WJQ3-F1
#
_cell.length_a   1.000
_cell.length_b   1.000
_cell.length_c   1.000
_cell.angle_alpha   90.00
_cell.angle_beta   90.00
_cell.angle_gamma   90.00
#
_symmetry.space_group_name_H-M   'P 1'
#
loop_
_entity.id
_entity.type
_entity.pdbx_description
1 polymer ?
#
loop_
_entity_poly.entity_id
_entity_poly.type
_entity_poly.pdbx_seq_one_letter_code
_entity_poly.pdbx_strand_id
1 'polypeptide(L)'
;MFEEDQTENYTPLERLRHSSAHVMADAVQALFPGTKLAIGPAIETGFYYDMDVPRPLTAEDLEKIEAKMQEIVDRDEPFRREEVSKAEALELFKKRGEIYKVEIIEALPGDKVTLYRHGDFVDLCRGPHVESTGKIAAFKLLSVAGAYWRGDEKNKMLQRVYGTAFPEKPQLEAYLTQLREAEARDHRKLGKELDLFSMMEEEGPGLILWHPKGARVRATIEDFWRAEHRREGYELVYTPHMAKLDLWKTSGHVDFYKENMFSPMEVEGQDYEIKPMNCPFHVRIFNSRMKSYRELPVRLGELGTVYRFERSGVLHGLLRVRGFTQDDAHIFCRPDQLQGEVEQVLKMTLRFLGTFGFNEFELFLSTRPEKSVGSDENWDLATKALRGALEAQGLAFKV
;
A
#
# COMPACT_ATOMS: atom_id res chain seq x y z
N MET A 1 14.39 -5.93 9.92
CA MET A 1 14.82 -6.52 8.64
C MET A 1 15.84 -5.53 8.09
N PHE A 2 17.12 -5.72 8.41
CA PHE A 2 18.17 -4.88 7.84
C PHE A 2 18.35 -5.40 6.42
N GLU A 3 17.96 -4.60 5.43
CA GLU A 3 18.01 -4.99 4.02
C GLU A 3 19.43 -5.47 3.68
N GLU A 4 19.48 -6.72 3.22
CA GLU A 4 20.66 -7.35 2.68
C GLU A 4 21.13 -6.59 1.43
N ASP A 5 22.42 -6.24 1.43
CA ASP A 5 23.29 -6.07 0.27
C ASP A 5 22.73 -5.34 -0.98
N GLN A 6 22.50 -4.03 -0.88
CA GLN A 6 22.14 -3.17 -2.03
C GLN A 6 23.23 -2.16 -2.44
N THR A 7 24.42 -2.23 -1.85
CA THR A 7 25.44 -1.17 -2.01
C THR A 7 26.14 -1.15 -3.38
N GLU A 8 25.93 -2.15 -4.24
CA GLU A 8 26.52 -2.19 -5.59
C GLU A 8 25.57 -1.79 -6.73
N ASN A 9 24.27 -1.58 -6.49
CA ASN A 9 23.27 -1.43 -7.57
C ASN A 9 22.42 -0.14 -7.54
N TYR A 10 22.89 0.95 -6.92
CA TYR A 10 22.17 2.22 -7.02
C TYR A 10 22.21 2.74 -8.46
N THR A 11 21.03 2.97 -9.03
CA THR A 11 20.88 3.75 -10.25
C THR A 11 21.44 5.17 -10.03
N PRO A 12 21.82 5.89 -11.11
CA PRO A 12 22.27 7.27 -10.99
C PRO A 12 21.27 8.18 -10.24
N LEU A 13 19.97 7.92 -10.40
CA LEU A 13 18.90 8.68 -9.75
C LEU A 13 18.80 8.37 -8.25
N GLU A 14 18.91 7.11 -7.85
CA GLU A 14 18.93 6.74 -6.42
C GLU A 14 20.15 7.32 -5.70
N ARG A 15 21.32 7.30 -6.36
CA ARG A 15 22.54 7.94 -5.83
C ARG A 15 22.36 9.44 -5.63
N LEU A 16 21.73 10.13 -6.59
CA LEU A 16 21.41 11.55 -6.49
C LEU A 16 20.47 11.84 -5.31
N ARG A 17 19.39 11.05 -5.17
CA ARG A 17 18.40 11.20 -4.10
C ARG A 17 18.97 10.90 -2.73
N HIS A 18 19.81 9.87 -2.61
CA HIS A 18 20.51 9.54 -1.38
C HIS A 18 21.45 10.66 -0.94
N SER A 19 22.19 11.25 -1.89
CA SER A 19 23.05 12.40 -1.64
C SER A 19 22.24 13.64 -1.25
N SER A 20 21.07 13.83 -1.85
CA SER A 20 20.13 14.90 -1.48
C SER A 20 19.59 14.74 -0.06
N ALA A 21 19.39 13.50 0.40
CA ALA A 21 19.01 13.21 1.79
C ALA A 21 20.09 13.65 2.79
N HIS A 22 21.37 13.42 2.48
CA HIS A 22 22.49 13.89 3.30
C HIS A 22 22.58 15.41 3.35
N VAL A 23 22.44 16.09 2.20
CA VAL A 23 22.43 17.56 2.15
C VAL A 23 21.24 18.14 2.92
N MET A 24 20.08 17.49 2.86
CA MET A 24 18.93 17.86 3.67
C MET A 24 19.20 17.70 5.17
N ALA A 25 19.79 16.57 5.59
CA ALA A 25 20.13 16.36 6.99
C ALA A 25 21.12 17.40 7.53
N ASP A 26 22.16 17.73 6.75
CA ASP A 26 23.10 18.80 7.06
C ASP A 26 22.41 20.16 7.20
N ALA A 27 21.55 20.52 6.24
CA ALA A 27 20.77 21.76 6.28
C ALA A 27 19.89 21.84 7.54
N VAL A 28 19.21 20.76 7.91
CA VAL A 28 18.39 20.73 9.13
C VAL A 28 19.25 20.86 10.39
N GLN A 29 20.40 20.17 10.49
CA GLN A 29 21.27 20.32 11.65
C GLN A 29 21.84 21.74 11.80
N ALA A 30 22.16 22.40 10.68
CA ALA A 30 22.64 23.76 10.66
C ALA A 30 21.57 24.77 11.12
N LEU A 31 20.31 24.58 10.72
CA LEU A 31 19.19 25.46 11.07
C LEU A 31 18.59 25.17 12.44
N PHE A 32 18.65 23.91 12.90
CA PHE A 32 18.03 23.43 14.13
C PHE A 32 19.07 22.71 15.01
N PRO A 33 19.93 23.45 15.72
CA PRO A 33 20.94 22.87 16.60
C PRO A 33 20.32 21.93 17.64
N GLY A 34 20.96 20.79 17.86
CA GLY A 34 20.46 19.73 18.75
C GLY A 34 19.61 18.66 18.06
N THR A 35 19.38 18.79 16.75
CA THR A 35 18.76 17.74 15.94
C THR A 35 19.64 16.49 15.87
N LYS A 36 19.03 15.32 16.11
CA LYS A 36 19.71 14.03 16.00
C LYS A 36 19.20 13.25 14.80
N LEU A 37 20.11 12.67 14.04
CA LEU A 37 19.85 11.96 12.79
C LEU A 37 19.58 10.49 13.04
N ALA A 38 18.52 9.95 12.42
CA ALA A 38 18.21 8.53 12.45
C ALA A 38 18.53 7.88 11.09
N ILE A 39 17.55 7.73 10.21
CA ILE A 39 17.68 6.98 8.94
C ILE A 39 17.18 7.85 7.79
N GLY A 40 17.92 7.92 6.69
CA GLY A 40 17.53 8.68 5.51
C GLY A 40 17.85 7.99 4.18
N PRO A 41 17.01 7.07 3.70
CA PRO A 41 17.25 6.33 2.48
C PRO A 41 16.72 7.09 1.25
N ALA A 42 17.25 6.71 0.07
CA ALA A 42 16.55 6.97 -1.19
C ALA A 42 15.35 6.02 -1.31
N ILE A 43 14.30 6.50 -1.98
CA ILE A 43 13.09 5.73 -2.32
C ILE A 43 12.74 5.96 -3.80
N GLU A 44 11.85 5.14 -4.34
CA GLU A 44 11.45 5.18 -5.76
C GLU A 44 10.99 6.56 -6.23
N THR A 45 10.37 7.34 -5.35
CA THR A 45 9.80 8.66 -5.66
C THR A 45 10.64 9.84 -5.18
N GLY A 46 11.77 9.58 -4.51
CA GLY A 46 12.58 10.62 -3.88
C GLY A 46 13.48 10.11 -2.76
N PHE A 47 13.41 10.74 -1.60
CA PHE A 47 14.12 10.37 -0.39
C PHE A 47 13.34 10.85 0.83
N TYR A 48 13.69 10.32 2.00
CA TYR A 48 13.28 10.92 3.26
C TYR A 48 14.42 10.91 4.26
N TYR A 49 14.25 11.64 5.37
CA TYR A 49 15.14 11.53 6.52
C TYR A 49 14.35 11.60 7.83
N ASP A 50 14.53 10.62 8.70
CA ASP A 50 13.98 10.56 10.05
C ASP A 50 14.90 11.30 11.03
N MET A 51 14.35 12.28 11.73
CA MET A 51 15.12 13.20 12.57
C MET A 51 14.40 13.49 13.88
N ASP A 52 15.18 13.56 14.96
CA ASP A 52 14.72 14.02 16.27
C ASP A 52 15.04 15.52 16.39
N VAL A 53 14.14 16.33 15.85
CA VAL A 53 14.26 17.80 15.83
C VAL A 53 13.66 18.37 17.13
N PRO A 54 14.27 19.39 17.76
CA PRO A 54 13.81 19.94 19.04
C PRO A 54 12.35 20.45 19.05
N ARG A 55 11.82 20.83 17.89
CA ARG A 55 10.43 21.26 17.71
C ARG A 55 9.83 20.67 16.43
N PRO A 56 8.49 20.58 16.34
CA PRO A 56 7.82 20.27 15.08
C PRO A 56 8.25 21.22 13.95
N LEU A 57 8.57 20.65 12.78
CA LEU A 57 8.85 21.36 11.55
C LEU A 57 7.54 21.77 10.88
N THR A 58 7.54 22.96 10.30
CA THR A 58 6.40 23.56 9.59
C THR A 58 6.67 23.65 8.09
N ALA A 59 5.65 23.96 7.29
CA ALA A 59 5.83 24.20 5.85
C ALA A 59 6.82 25.36 5.58
N GLU A 60 6.79 26.42 6.39
CA GLU A 60 7.76 27.53 6.29
C GLU A 60 9.19 27.10 6.62
N ASP A 61 9.37 26.10 7.48
CA ASP A 61 10.69 25.55 7.76
C ASP A 61 11.24 24.77 6.57
N LEU A 62 10.38 24.08 5.81
CA LEU A 62 10.81 23.40 4.59
C LEU A 62 11.40 24.38 3.57
N GLU A 63 10.81 25.56 3.40
CA GLU A 63 11.36 26.60 2.52
C GLU A 63 12.74 27.09 2.98
N LYS A 64 12.93 27.24 4.30
CA LYS A 64 14.24 27.62 4.88
C LYS A 64 15.27 26.51 4.72
N ILE A 65 14.85 25.25 4.92
CA ILE A 65 15.72 24.09 4.73
C ILE A 65 16.13 23.98 3.26
N GLU A 66 15.21 24.14 2.31
CA GLU A 66 15.53 24.15 0.87
C GLU A 66 16.55 25.23 0.52
N ALA A 67 16.35 26.46 1.02
CA ALA A 67 17.32 27.54 0.81
C ALA A 67 18.70 27.17 1.39
N LYS A 68 18.74 26.55 2.57
CA LYS A 68 19.99 26.10 3.19
C LYS A 68 20.64 24.94 2.44
N MET A 69 19.85 24.01 1.90
CA MET A 69 20.33 22.94 1.03
C MET A 69 20.99 23.54 -0.22
N GLN A 70 20.38 24.56 -0.82
CA GLN A 70 20.95 25.24 -1.99
C GLN A 70 22.30 25.89 -1.63
N GLU A 71 22.42 26.55 -0.48
CA GLU A 71 23.71 27.08 -0.01
C GLU A 71 24.79 26.00 0.14
N ILE A 72 24.43 24.77 0.55
CA ILE A 72 25.38 23.64 0.68
C ILE A 72 25.75 23.05 -0.68
N VAL A 73 24.79 22.96 -1.60
CA VAL A 73 25.02 22.55 -2.99
C VAL A 73 25.96 23.52 -3.69
N ASP A 74 25.77 24.83 -3.50
CA ASP A 74 26.59 25.88 -4.12
C ASP A 74 28.05 25.88 -3.66
N ARG A 75 28.37 25.24 -2.52
CA ARG A 75 29.76 25.05 -2.05
C ARG A 75 30.52 23.95 -2.80
N ASP A 76 29.81 23.07 -3.49
CA ASP A 76 30.36 21.95 -4.27
C ASP A 76 31.39 21.10 -3.50
N GLU A 77 31.03 20.72 -2.26
CA GLU A 77 31.91 19.96 -1.38
C GLU A 77 31.95 18.47 -1.80
N PRO A 78 33.13 17.83 -1.86
CA PRO A 78 33.23 16.44 -2.27
C PRO A 78 32.70 15.49 -1.19
N PHE A 79 31.96 14.46 -1.59
CA PHE A 79 31.57 13.36 -0.71
C PHE A 79 32.78 12.43 -0.50
N ARG A 80 33.24 12.31 0.75
CA ARG A 80 34.38 11.48 1.13
C ARG A 80 33.92 10.27 1.92
N ARG A 81 34.16 9.08 1.37
CA ARG A 81 33.93 7.81 2.05
C ARG A 81 35.12 7.47 2.94
N GLU A 82 34.87 7.25 4.22
CA GLU A 82 35.85 6.82 5.21
C GLU A 82 35.43 5.48 5.79
N GLU A 83 36.32 4.49 5.77
CA GLU A 83 36.12 3.22 6.48
C GLU A 83 36.85 3.32 7.82
N VAL A 84 36.10 3.21 8.92
CA VAL A 84 36.61 3.34 10.28
C VAL A 84 36.22 2.13 11.11
N SER A 85 36.91 1.92 12.23
CA SER A 85 36.48 0.92 13.19
C SER A 85 35.16 1.35 13.84
N LYS A 86 34.37 0.36 14.29
CA LYS A 86 33.17 0.64 15.08
C LYS A 86 33.46 1.44 16.33
N ALA A 87 34.59 1.19 17.00
CA ALA A 87 34.96 1.91 18.21
C ALA A 87 35.12 3.41 17.93
N GLU A 88 35.85 3.76 16.87
CA GLU A 88 36.05 5.16 16.44
C GLU A 88 34.73 5.83 16.05
N ALA A 89 33.87 5.13 15.29
CA ALA A 89 32.57 5.65 14.92
C ALA A 89 31.67 5.89 16.14
N LEU A 90 31.66 4.96 17.10
CA LEU A 90 30.90 5.10 18.35
C LEU A 90 31.37 6.30 19.16
N GLU A 91 32.69 6.49 19.32
CA GLU A 91 33.21 7.67 20.02
C GLU A 91 32.82 8.97 19.32
N LEU A 92 32.94 9.02 18.00
CA LEU A 92 32.57 10.18 17.19
C LEU A 92 31.10 10.57 17.39
N PHE A 93 30.18 9.62 17.22
CA PHE A 93 28.74 9.90 17.32
C PHE A 93 28.26 10.11 18.76
N LYS A 94 28.89 9.47 19.76
CA LYS A 94 28.64 9.77 21.17
C LYS A 94 29.03 11.21 21.52
N LYS A 95 30.20 11.66 21.05
CA LYS A 95 30.67 13.05 21.27
C LYS A 95 29.76 14.08 20.59
N ARG A 96 29.19 13.74 19.44
CA ARG A 96 28.22 14.60 18.72
C ARG A 96 26.78 14.49 19.24
N GLY A 97 26.49 13.58 20.18
CA GLY A 97 25.16 13.40 20.75
C GLY A 97 24.17 12.64 19.84
N GLU A 98 24.67 11.92 18.83
CA GLU A 98 23.88 11.22 17.81
C GLU A 98 23.43 9.84 18.27
N ILE A 99 22.47 9.83 19.21
CA ILE A 99 22.04 8.60 19.91
C ILE A 99 21.54 7.50 18.97
N TYR A 100 20.84 7.85 17.89
CA TYR A 100 20.29 6.87 16.95
C TYR A 100 21.41 6.24 16.11
N LYS A 101 22.40 7.02 15.68
CA LYS A 101 23.57 6.49 14.97
C LYS A 101 24.38 5.53 15.84
N VAL A 102 24.55 5.85 17.13
CA VAL A 102 25.19 4.96 18.10
C VAL A 102 24.46 3.63 18.18
N GLU A 103 23.14 3.64 18.34
CA GLU A 103 22.32 2.43 18.40
C GLU A 103 22.40 1.60 17.11
N ILE A 104 22.41 2.26 15.94
CA ILE A 104 22.58 1.59 14.65
C ILE A 104 23.95 0.89 14.58
N ILE A 105 25.04 1.57 14.96
CA ILE A 105 26.40 1.00 14.91
C ILE A 105 26.54 -0.21 15.82
N GLU A 106 25.96 -0.16 17.02
CA GLU A 106 25.95 -1.27 17.98
C GLU A 106 25.20 -2.50 17.43
N ALA A 107 24.16 -2.29 16.63
CA ALA A 107 23.36 -3.35 16.03
C ALA A 107 23.93 -3.94 14.73
N LEU A 108 24.83 -3.24 14.04
CA LEU A 108 25.44 -3.74 12.81
C LEU A 108 26.33 -4.97 13.10
N PRO A 109 26.50 -5.93 12.18
CA PRO A 109 27.54 -6.96 12.28
C PRO A 109 28.92 -6.43 11.83
N GLY A 110 30.01 -7.11 12.22
CA GLY A 110 31.40 -6.79 11.83
C GLY A 110 32.11 -5.75 12.70
N ASP A 111 33.37 -5.41 12.40
CA ASP A 111 34.19 -4.50 13.24
C ASP A 111 34.43 -3.13 12.59
N LYS A 112 33.99 -2.95 11.35
CA LYS A 112 34.17 -1.74 10.56
C LYS A 112 32.84 -1.19 10.07
N VAL A 113 32.76 0.11 9.97
CA VAL A 113 31.63 0.85 9.40
C VAL A 113 32.13 1.92 8.46
N THR A 114 31.22 2.40 7.61
CA THR A 114 31.51 3.43 6.62
C THR A 114 30.84 4.73 7.03
N LEU A 115 31.60 5.81 6.95
CA LEU A 115 31.14 7.17 7.16
C LEU A 115 31.27 7.94 5.85
N TYR A 116 30.33 8.85 5.61
CA TYR A 116 30.45 9.82 4.53
C TYR A 116 30.53 11.23 5.11
N ARG A 117 31.42 12.03 4.53
CA ARG A 117 31.60 13.45 4.87
C ARG A 117 31.44 14.33 3.66
N HIS A 118 30.83 15.49 3.85
CA HIS A 118 30.91 16.65 2.97
C HIS A 118 31.03 17.87 3.88
N GLY A 119 32.02 18.74 3.66
CA GLY A 119 32.33 19.84 4.58
C GLY A 119 32.56 19.36 6.02
N ASP A 120 31.82 19.94 6.96
CA ASP A 120 31.85 19.60 8.39
C ASP A 120 30.83 18.50 8.79
N PHE A 121 29.94 18.15 7.86
CA PHE A 121 28.93 17.13 8.05
C PHE A 121 29.54 15.73 8.01
N VAL A 122 29.04 14.84 8.86
CA VAL A 122 29.38 13.41 8.84
C VAL A 122 28.13 12.60 9.10
N ASP A 123 27.99 11.51 8.36
CA ASP A 123 26.91 10.57 8.56
C ASP A 123 27.38 9.13 8.46
N LEU A 124 26.71 8.25 9.21
CA LEU A 124 26.86 6.80 9.12
C LEU A 124 26.06 6.32 7.91
N CYS A 125 26.77 5.94 6.85
CA CYS A 125 26.15 5.58 5.59
C CYS A 125 27.07 4.67 4.79
N ARG A 126 26.49 3.68 4.10
CA ARG A 126 27.25 2.80 3.20
C ARG A 126 27.47 3.40 1.81
N GLY A 127 26.63 4.35 1.41
CA GLY A 127 26.58 4.93 0.07
C GLY A 127 25.98 3.97 -0.97
N PRO A 128 26.21 4.22 -2.27
CA PRO A 128 27.08 5.27 -2.82
C PRO A 128 26.45 6.67 -2.79
N HIS A 129 27.30 7.69 -2.97
CA HIS A 129 26.95 9.11 -3.15
C HIS A 129 27.47 9.64 -4.49
N VAL A 130 26.92 10.78 -4.94
CA VAL A 130 27.48 11.54 -6.08
C VAL A 130 28.85 12.11 -5.71
N GLU A 131 29.60 12.60 -6.70
CA GLU A 131 30.99 13.04 -6.50
C GLU A 131 31.11 14.23 -5.55
N SER A 132 30.17 15.17 -5.61
CA SER A 132 30.14 16.40 -4.80
C SER A 132 28.72 16.91 -4.60
N THR A 133 28.50 17.75 -3.57
CA THR A 133 27.18 18.35 -3.30
C THR A 133 26.67 19.18 -4.48
N GLY A 134 27.55 19.78 -5.29
CA GLY A 134 27.20 20.55 -6.48
C GLY A 134 26.63 19.72 -7.63
N LYS A 135 26.72 18.38 -7.59
CA LYS A 135 26.04 17.50 -8.56
C LYS A 135 24.54 17.39 -8.33
N ILE A 136 24.04 17.87 -7.18
CA ILE A 136 22.62 17.88 -6.88
C ILE A 136 21.96 19.08 -7.57
N ALA A 137 21.47 18.87 -8.79
CA ALA A 137 21.02 19.96 -9.65
C ALA A 137 19.59 20.47 -9.37
N ALA A 138 18.64 19.58 -9.11
CA ALA A 138 17.25 19.94 -8.88
C ALA A 138 16.64 19.09 -7.76
N PHE A 139 16.13 19.73 -6.71
CA PHE A 139 15.49 19.07 -5.59
C PHE A 139 14.30 19.87 -5.06
N LYS A 140 13.39 19.20 -4.35
CA LYS A 140 12.24 19.80 -3.68
C LYS A 140 11.87 18.99 -2.44
N LEU A 141 11.64 19.66 -1.31
CA LEU A 141 11.03 19.09 -0.12
C LEU A 141 9.50 19.10 -0.28
N LEU A 142 8.88 17.97 0.07
CA LEU A 142 7.47 17.70 -0.23
C LEU A 142 6.60 17.84 1.02
N SER A 143 6.95 17.16 2.10
CA SER A 143 6.12 17.09 3.30
C SER A 143 6.90 16.68 4.55
N VAL A 144 6.28 16.89 5.71
CA VAL A 144 6.73 16.37 7.00
C VAL A 144 5.69 15.38 7.51
N ALA A 145 6.14 14.22 8.00
CA ALA A 145 5.29 13.21 8.63
C ALA A 145 5.90 12.76 9.97
N GLY A 146 5.10 12.09 10.80
CA GLY A 146 5.59 11.40 11.99
C GLY A 146 6.06 9.99 11.63
N ALA A 147 7.19 9.55 12.20
CA ALA A 147 7.66 8.17 12.09
C ALA A 147 8.13 7.68 13.46
N TYR A 148 7.78 6.45 13.83
CA TYR A 148 8.26 5.88 15.08
C TYR A 148 9.61 5.20 14.89
N TRP A 149 10.53 5.38 15.84
CA TRP A 149 11.83 4.72 15.79
C TRP A 149 11.69 3.20 15.71
N ARG A 150 12.37 2.57 14.72
CA ARG A 150 12.24 1.15 14.34
C ARG A 150 10.80 0.69 13.99
N GLY A 151 9.88 1.61 13.72
CA GLY A 151 8.49 1.30 13.41
C GLY A 151 7.65 0.81 14.60
N ASP A 152 8.13 0.98 15.84
CA ASP A 152 7.40 0.60 17.06
C ASP A 152 6.78 1.84 17.70
N GLU A 153 5.45 1.87 17.79
CA GLU A 153 4.64 2.95 18.38
C GLU A 153 4.99 3.28 19.85
N LYS A 154 5.65 2.36 20.55
CA LYS A 154 6.14 2.58 21.93
C LYS A 154 7.41 3.40 21.99
N ASN A 155 8.14 3.50 20.88
CA ASN A 155 9.37 4.27 20.80
C ASN A 155 9.10 5.75 20.57
N LYS A 156 10.15 6.55 20.69
CA LYS A 156 10.06 7.99 20.43
C LYS A 156 9.61 8.26 18.99
N MET A 157 8.65 9.17 18.85
CA MET A 157 8.21 9.69 17.55
C MET A 157 9.25 10.66 17.01
N LEU A 158 9.73 10.40 15.81
CA LEU A 158 10.62 11.20 15.00
C LEU A 158 9.83 11.97 13.94
N GLN A 159 10.47 12.98 13.37
CA GLN A 159 9.93 13.72 12.24
C GLN A 159 10.62 13.27 10.96
N ARG A 160 9.82 12.80 10.01
CA ARG A 160 10.24 12.37 8.68
C ARG A 160 10.04 13.50 7.70
N VAL A 161 11.13 14.00 7.12
CA VAL A 161 11.07 14.99 6.04
C VAL A 161 11.18 14.27 4.69
N TYR A 162 10.18 14.40 3.84
CA TYR A 162 10.18 13.85 2.49
C TYR A 162 10.70 14.88 1.48
N GLY A 163 11.50 14.43 0.53
CA GLY A 163 11.96 15.22 -0.59
C GLY A 163 12.13 14.40 -1.86
N THR A 164 12.37 15.06 -2.98
CA THR A 164 12.70 14.43 -4.25
C THR A 164 13.81 15.19 -4.94
N ALA A 165 14.54 14.51 -5.81
CA ALA A 165 15.62 15.09 -6.60
C ALA A 165 15.69 14.44 -7.98
N PHE A 166 16.08 15.26 -8.96
CA PHE A 166 16.23 14.88 -10.36
C PHE A 166 17.52 15.48 -10.96
N PRO A 167 18.11 14.83 -11.98
CA PRO A 167 19.31 15.34 -12.65
C PRO A 167 19.12 16.72 -13.28
N GLU A 168 17.89 17.06 -13.70
CA GLU A 168 17.58 18.32 -14.35
C GLU A 168 16.28 18.95 -13.84
N LYS A 169 16.22 20.29 -13.85
CA LYS A 169 15.04 21.07 -13.43
C LYS A 169 13.76 20.71 -14.21
N PRO A 170 13.77 20.51 -15.54
CA PRO A 170 12.55 20.14 -16.27
C PRO A 170 11.95 18.80 -15.81
N GLN A 171 12.78 17.84 -15.40
CA GLN A 171 12.31 16.56 -14.88
C GLN A 171 11.66 16.72 -13.51
N LEU A 172 12.23 17.55 -12.64
CA LEU A 172 11.62 17.90 -11.37
C LEU A 172 10.26 18.59 -11.57
N GLU A 173 10.18 19.59 -12.45
CA GLU A 173 8.93 20.30 -12.72
C GLU A 173 7.84 19.39 -13.32
N ALA A 174 8.23 18.46 -14.21
CA ALA A 174 7.31 17.46 -14.74
C ALA A 174 6.75 16.57 -13.62
N TYR A 175 7.62 16.09 -12.73
CA TYR A 175 7.24 15.27 -11.58
C TYR A 175 6.33 16.02 -10.59
N LEU A 176 6.67 17.27 -10.25
CA LEU A 176 5.83 18.11 -9.39
C LEU A 176 4.48 18.44 -10.03
N THR A 177 4.42 18.57 -11.36
CA THR A 177 3.16 18.73 -12.09
C THR A 177 2.31 17.47 -12.00
N GLN A 178 2.90 16.28 -12.18
CA GLN A 178 2.21 15.00 -12.01
C GLN A 178 1.67 14.84 -10.58
N LEU A 179 2.43 15.21 -9.55
CA LEU A 179 1.96 15.17 -8.16
C LEU A 179 0.76 16.10 -7.93
N ARG A 180 0.80 17.32 -8.47
CA ARG A 180 -0.33 18.27 -8.39
C ARG A 180 -1.56 17.75 -9.11
N GLU A 181 -1.40 17.13 -10.27
CA GLU A 181 -2.51 16.50 -11.01
C GLU A 181 -3.10 15.31 -10.24
N ALA A 182 -2.25 14.49 -9.61
CA ALA A 182 -2.70 13.38 -8.78
C ALA A 182 -3.48 13.87 -7.54
N GLU A 183 -2.97 14.88 -6.85
CA GLU A 183 -3.65 15.49 -5.69
C GLU A 183 -4.97 16.15 -6.08
N ALA A 184 -5.03 16.82 -7.24
CA ALA A 184 -6.26 17.40 -7.77
C ALA A 184 -7.34 16.34 -8.10
N ARG A 185 -6.92 15.09 -8.34
CA ARG A 185 -7.79 13.96 -8.67
C ARG A 185 -8.01 13.00 -7.50
N ASP A 186 -7.53 13.35 -6.31
CA ASP A 186 -7.72 12.55 -5.11
C ASP A 186 -9.21 12.48 -4.75
N HIS A 187 -9.77 11.27 -4.71
CA HIS A 187 -11.19 11.04 -4.43
C HIS A 187 -11.60 11.52 -3.03
N ARG A 188 -10.66 11.67 -2.09
CA ARG A 188 -10.94 12.21 -0.74
C ARG A 188 -11.15 13.71 -0.79
N LYS A 189 -10.34 14.40 -1.60
CA LYS A 189 -10.48 15.84 -1.85
C LYS A 189 -11.78 16.10 -2.63
N LEU A 190 -11.95 15.42 -3.77
CA LEU A 190 -13.14 15.54 -4.60
C LEU A 190 -14.41 15.09 -3.86
N GLY A 191 -14.33 14.03 -3.06
CA GLY A 191 -15.44 13.53 -2.26
C GLY A 191 -15.99 14.58 -1.30
N LYS A 192 -15.10 15.35 -0.68
CA LYS A 192 -15.46 16.48 0.19
C LYS A 192 -15.97 17.68 -0.63
N GLU A 193 -15.24 18.10 -1.66
CA GLU A 193 -15.60 19.28 -2.48
C GLU A 193 -16.94 19.11 -3.20
N LEU A 194 -17.24 17.89 -3.66
CA LEU A 194 -18.46 17.57 -4.38
C LEU A 194 -19.60 17.06 -3.49
N ASP A 195 -19.38 16.90 -2.18
CA ASP A 195 -20.37 16.40 -1.22
C ASP A 195 -20.86 14.98 -1.58
N LEU A 196 -19.91 14.05 -1.81
CA LEU A 196 -20.19 12.67 -2.21
C LEU A 196 -20.26 11.70 -1.03
N PHE A 197 -19.35 11.84 -0.06
CA PHE A 197 -19.28 11.00 1.13
C PHE A 197 -18.50 11.69 2.26
N SER A 198 -18.68 11.20 3.48
CA SER A 198 -17.86 11.59 4.63
C SER A 198 -17.34 10.38 5.40
N MET A 199 -16.31 10.64 6.19
CA MET A 199 -15.77 9.75 7.21
C MET A 199 -15.46 10.64 8.41
N MET A 200 -16.15 10.44 9.53
CA MET A 200 -15.89 11.04 10.82
C MET A 200 -15.37 9.96 11.78
N GLU A 201 -14.74 10.41 12.85
CA GLU A 201 -14.08 9.52 13.80
C GLU A 201 -15.13 8.74 14.62
N GLU A 202 -16.27 9.36 14.86
CA GLU A 202 -17.35 8.87 15.70
C GLU A 202 -18.05 7.62 15.13
N GLU A 203 -18.24 7.51 13.81
CA GLU A 203 -18.76 6.27 13.20
C GLU A 203 -17.72 5.14 13.15
N GLY A 204 -16.44 5.47 13.28
CA GLY A 204 -15.33 4.53 13.21
C GLY A 204 -14.60 4.53 11.86
N PRO A 205 -13.26 4.40 11.86
CA PRO A 205 -12.46 4.59 10.66
C PRO A 205 -12.71 3.48 9.62
N GLY A 206 -12.79 3.88 8.35
CA GLY A 206 -13.05 2.97 7.24
C GLY A 206 -14.52 2.56 7.08
N LEU A 207 -15.45 3.26 7.74
CA LEU A 207 -16.89 3.12 7.53
C LEU A 207 -17.41 4.39 6.85
N ILE A 208 -18.00 4.23 5.67
CA ILE A 208 -18.28 5.35 4.76
C ILE A 208 -19.74 5.79 4.88
N LEU A 209 -19.95 7.08 5.13
CA LEU A 209 -21.26 7.72 5.03
C LEU A 209 -21.47 8.25 3.61
N TRP A 210 -22.33 7.59 2.85
CA TRP A 210 -22.65 8.03 1.49
C TRP A 210 -23.66 9.18 1.51
N HIS A 211 -23.29 10.33 0.95
CA HIS A 211 -24.18 11.49 0.83
C HIS A 211 -25.09 11.33 -0.39
N PRO A 212 -26.17 12.12 -0.54
CA PRO A 212 -27.12 11.95 -1.64
C PRO A 212 -26.48 11.96 -3.03
N LYS A 213 -25.45 12.78 -3.28
CA LYS A 213 -24.77 12.79 -4.59
C LYS A 213 -23.94 11.53 -4.82
N GLY A 214 -23.15 11.10 -3.85
CA GLY A 214 -22.37 9.86 -3.97
C GLY A 214 -23.28 8.63 -4.04
N ALA A 215 -24.36 8.61 -3.25
CA ALA A 215 -25.37 7.56 -3.28
C ALA A 215 -26.05 7.45 -4.66
N ARG A 216 -26.29 8.55 -5.37
CA ARG A 216 -26.79 8.51 -6.76
C ARG A 216 -25.80 7.88 -7.73
N VAL A 217 -24.50 8.23 -7.62
CA VAL A 217 -23.45 7.61 -8.43
C VAL A 217 -23.40 6.11 -8.17
N ARG A 218 -23.35 5.72 -6.89
CA ARG A 218 -23.39 4.33 -6.46
C ARG A 218 -24.62 3.60 -6.99
N ALA A 219 -25.81 4.14 -6.80
CA ALA A 219 -27.06 3.53 -7.27
C ALA A 219 -27.07 3.32 -8.79
N THR A 220 -26.54 4.29 -9.56
CA THR A 220 -26.42 4.17 -11.02
C THR A 220 -25.53 2.99 -11.42
N ILE A 221 -24.40 2.82 -10.73
CA ILE A 221 -23.48 1.69 -10.96
C ILE A 221 -24.14 0.37 -10.56
N GLU A 222 -24.80 0.32 -9.39
CA GLU A 222 -25.49 -0.88 -8.92
C GLU A 222 -26.65 -1.29 -9.84
N ASP A 223 -27.40 -0.34 -10.39
CA ASP A 223 -28.50 -0.62 -11.32
C ASP A 223 -27.99 -1.15 -12.65
N PHE A 224 -26.89 -0.60 -13.17
CA PHE A 224 -26.18 -1.16 -14.32
C PHE A 224 -25.72 -2.59 -14.03
N TRP A 225 -25.10 -2.82 -12.88
CA TRP A 225 -24.66 -4.14 -12.46
C TRP A 225 -25.82 -5.16 -12.41
N ARG A 226 -26.94 -4.78 -11.79
CA ARG A 226 -28.15 -5.63 -11.69
C ARG A 226 -28.70 -5.98 -13.07
N ALA A 227 -28.74 -5.01 -13.98
CA ALA A 227 -29.24 -5.23 -15.35
C ALA A 227 -28.35 -6.22 -16.12
N GLU A 228 -27.03 -6.04 -16.03
CA GLU A 228 -26.05 -6.90 -16.69
C GLU A 228 -26.08 -8.33 -16.14
N HIS A 229 -26.14 -8.49 -14.81
CA HIS A 229 -26.19 -9.82 -14.18
C HIS A 229 -27.47 -10.59 -14.52
N ARG A 230 -28.63 -9.90 -14.57
CA ARG A 230 -29.87 -10.53 -15.05
C ARG A 230 -29.77 -10.97 -16.50
N ARG A 231 -29.12 -10.17 -17.37
CA ARG A 231 -28.92 -10.54 -18.77
C ARG A 231 -28.07 -11.80 -18.93
N GLU A 232 -27.06 -11.97 -18.09
CA GLU A 232 -26.17 -13.15 -18.09
C GLU A 232 -26.74 -14.34 -17.26
N GLY A 233 -27.99 -14.24 -16.81
CA GLY A 233 -28.69 -15.35 -16.14
C GLY A 233 -28.27 -15.59 -14.68
N TYR A 234 -27.84 -14.54 -13.97
CA TYR A 234 -27.63 -14.60 -12.52
C TYR A 234 -28.94 -14.35 -11.78
N GLU A 235 -29.16 -15.16 -10.74
CA GLU A 235 -30.25 -14.99 -9.80
C GLU A 235 -29.77 -14.17 -8.59
N LEU A 236 -30.44 -13.06 -8.32
CA LEU A 236 -30.06 -12.17 -7.23
C LEU A 236 -30.55 -12.69 -5.88
N VAL A 237 -29.66 -12.75 -4.90
CA VAL A 237 -29.95 -13.17 -3.53
C VAL A 237 -29.56 -12.08 -2.53
N TYR A 238 -30.09 -12.17 -1.31
CA TYR A 238 -29.75 -11.30 -0.19
C TYR A 238 -29.48 -12.14 1.03
N THR A 239 -28.31 -11.95 1.65
CA THR A 239 -27.87 -12.77 2.78
C THR A 239 -27.59 -11.92 4.02
N PRO A 240 -27.75 -12.47 5.24
CA PRO A 240 -27.50 -11.74 6.48
C PRO A 240 -26.07 -11.16 6.55
N HIS A 241 -25.87 -10.14 7.39
CA HIS A 241 -24.55 -9.56 7.64
C HIS A 241 -23.75 -10.30 8.73
N MET A 242 -24.37 -11.22 9.45
CA MET A 242 -23.76 -11.96 10.55
C MET A 242 -24.16 -13.42 10.51
N ALA A 243 -23.29 -14.28 11.03
CA ALA A 243 -23.58 -15.69 11.24
C ALA A 243 -22.91 -16.18 12.52
N LYS A 244 -23.35 -17.36 13.00
CA LYS A 244 -22.65 -18.08 14.08
C LYS A 244 -21.23 -18.39 13.64
N LEU A 245 -20.29 -18.31 14.57
CA LEU A 245 -18.87 -18.58 14.32
C LEU A 245 -18.61 -19.95 13.67
N ASP A 246 -19.43 -20.95 14.00
CA ASP A 246 -19.30 -22.30 13.44
C ASP A 246 -19.50 -22.36 11.92
N LEU A 247 -20.26 -21.44 11.32
CA LEU A 247 -20.37 -21.34 9.86
C LEU A 247 -19.00 -21.02 9.25
N TRP A 248 -18.27 -20.08 9.86
CA TRP A 248 -16.96 -19.65 9.40
C TRP A 248 -15.90 -20.74 9.59
N LYS A 249 -15.96 -21.47 10.72
CA LYS A 249 -15.13 -22.68 10.94
C LYS A 249 -15.39 -23.74 9.87
N THR A 250 -16.65 -24.03 9.58
CA THR A 250 -17.03 -25.04 8.56
C THR A 250 -16.51 -24.66 7.17
N SER A 251 -16.50 -23.37 6.86
CA SER A 251 -15.95 -22.86 5.59
C SER A 251 -14.42 -22.72 5.55
N GLY A 252 -13.72 -22.93 6.68
CA GLY A 252 -12.26 -22.76 6.79
C GLY A 252 -11.77 -21.32 6.99
N HIS A 253 -12.64 -20.32 6.92
CA HIS A 253 -12.24 -18.91 7.02
C HIS A 253 -11.65 -18.53 8.39
N VAL A 254 -12.05 -19.20 9.47
CA VAL A 254 -11.44 -18.97 10.78
C VAL A 254 -9.97 -19.40 10.81
N ASP A 255 -9.54 -20.34 9.99
CA ASP A 255 -8.14 -20.80 10.00
C ASP A 255 -7.25 -19.91 9.12
N PHE A 256 -7.79 -19.43 7.98
CA PHE A 256 -7.02 -18.67 6.99
C PHE A 256 -7.21 -17.16 7.04
N TYR A 257 -8.31 -16.67 7.64
CA TYR A 257 -8.73 -15.27 7.52
C TYR A 257 -8.97 -14.57 8.86
N LYS A 258 -8.74 -15.25 9.99
CA LYS A 258 -9.01 -14.74 11.35
C LYS A 258 -8.44 -13.36 11.63
N GLU A 259 -7.22 -13.09 11.16
CA GLU A 259 -6.54 -11.81 11.40
C GLU A 259 -7.25 -10.62 10.76
N ASN A 260 -8.05 -10.87 9.72
CA ASN A 260 -8.81 -9.86 8.98
C ASN A 260 -10.31 -9.92 9.32
N MET A 261 -10.70 -10.66 10.35
CA MET A 261 -12.07 -10.78 10.83
C MET A 261 -12.26 -9.92 12.08
N PHE A 262 -13.42 -9.29 12.22
CA PHE A 262 -13.76 -8.58 13.45
C PHE A 262 -13.98 -9.57 14.58
N SER A 263 -13.71 -9.14 15.82
CA SER A 263 -13.95 -10.00 16.98
C SER A 263 -15.42 -10.44 17.04
N PRO A 264 -15.68 -11.72 17.38
CA PRO A 264 -17.03 -12.20 17.55
C PRO A 264 -17.73 -11.48 18.72
N MET A 265 -19.03 -11.31 18.58
CA MET A 265 -19.94 -10.82 19.61
C MET A 265 -20.66 -12.01 20.25
N GLU A 266 -20.58 -12.13 21.57
CA GLU A 266 -21.36 -13.12 22.30
C GLU A 266 -22.83 -12.69 22.35
N VAL A 267 -23.73 -13.57 21.90
CA VAL A 267 -25.18 -13.41 21.97
C VAL A 267 -25.78 -14.70 22.52
N GLU A 268 -26.34 -14.63 23.73
CA GLU A 268 -26.99 -15.78 24.40
C GLU A 268 -26.09 -17.02 24.51
N GLY A 269 -24.83 -16.83 24.88
CA GLY A 269 -23.84 -17.90 25.01
C GLY A 269 -23.36 -18.49 23.68
N GLN A 270 -23.60 -17.81 22.55
CA GLN A 270 -23.11 -18.19 21.24
C GLN A 270 -22.35 -17.04 20.59
N ASP A 271 -21.22 -17.37 19.96
CA ASP A 271 -20.41 -16.40 19.22
C ASP A 271 -21.02 -16.14 17.84
N TYR A 272 -21.36 -14.88 17.58
CA TYR A 272 -21.76 -14.38 16.27
C TYR A 272 -20.68 -13.48 15.71
N GLU A 273 -20.48 -13.55 14.41
CA GLU A 273 -19.45 -12.78 13.74
C GLU A 273 -20.00 -12.15 12.47
N ILE A 274 -19.58 -10.91 12.25
CA ILE A 274 -19.92 -10.14 11.06
C ILE A 274 -19.19 -10.72 9.85
N LYS A 275 -19.87 -10.79 8.70
CA LYS A 275 -19.36 -11.52 7.55
C LYS A 275 -18.15 -10.83 6.90
N PRO A 276 -17.00 -11.52 6.74
CA PRO A 276 -15.89 -11.02 5.93
C PRO A 276 -16.07 -11.28 4.42
N MET A 277 -17.06 -12.11 4.06
CA MET A 277 -17.39 -12.54 2.70
C MET A 277 -18.78 -13.19 2.62
N ASN A 278 -19.34 -13.31 1.42
CA ASN A 278 -20.69 -13.84 1.21
C ASN A 278 -20.74 -15.36 0.92
N CYS A 279 -19.62 -15.97 0.53
CA CYS A 279 -19.53 -17.34 -0.01
C CYS A 279 -20.28 -18.39 0.83
N PRO A 280 -20.12 -18.45 2.17
CA PRO A 280 -20.79 -19.48 2.97
C PRO A 280 -22.32 -19.39 2.91
N PHE A 281 -22.88 -18.19 2.81
CA PHE A 281 -24.34 -18.02 2.68
C PHE A 281 -24.84 -18.49 1.32
N HIS A 282 -24.11 -18.20 0.24
CA HIS A 282 -24.47 -18.64 -1.11
C HIS A 282 -24.44 -20.16 -1.21
N VAL A 283 -23.46 -20.81 -0.58
CA VAL A 283 -23.40 -22.27 -0.44
C VAL A 283 -24.60 -22.81 0.34
N ARG A 284 -25.04 -22.14 1.41
CA ARG A 284 -26.24 -22.53 2.17
C ARG A 284 -27.52 -22.38 1.34
N ILE A 285 -27.62 -21.35 0.51
CA ILE A 285 -28.74 -21.20 -0.44
C ILE A 285 -28.73 -22.32 -1.47
N PHE A 286 -27.56 -22.63 -2.05
CA PHE A 286 -27.42 -23.75 -2.99
C PHE A 286 -27.86 -25.08 -2.36
N ASN A 287 -27.46 -25.34 -1.11
CA ASN A 287 -27.78 -26.55 -0.35
C ASN A 287 -29.20 -26.59 0.24
N SER A 288 -30.00 -25.53 0.09
CA SER A 288 -31.36 -25.48 0.66
C SER A 288 -32.34 -26.49 0.05
N ARG A 289 -32.02 -27.00 -1.15
CA ARG A 289 -32.76 -28.08 -1.81
C ARG A 289 -31.83 -28.93 -2.66
N MET A 290 -32.22 -30.18 -2.93
CA MET A 290 -31.54 -31.00 -3.91
C MET A 290 -31.62 -30.38 -5.32
N LYS A 291 -30.53 -30.54 -6.08
CA LYS A 291 -30.35 -30.01 -7.43
C LYS A 291 -30.07 -31.15 -8.41
N SER A 292 -30.69 -31.12 -9.58
CA SER A 292 -30.34 -31.99 -10.70
C SER A 292 -29.12 -31.44 -11.44
N TYR A 293 -28.31 -32.32 -12.03
CA TYR A 293 -27.20 -31.93 -12.91
C TYR A 293 -27.64 -31.05 -14.10
N ARG A 294 -28.93 -31.13 -14.48
CA ARG A 294 -29.56 -30.33 -15.55
C ARG A 294 -29.83 -28.89 -15.15
N GLU A 295 -29.89 -28.60 -13.84
CA GLU A 295 -30.05 -27.24 -13.33
C GLU A 295 -28.72 -26.48 -13.25
N LEU A 296 -27.59 -27.15 -13.52
CA LEU A 296 -26.27 -26.54 -13.51
C LEU A 296 -25.92 -25.97 -14.89
N PRO A 297 -25.31 -24.77 -14.96
CA PRO A 297 -24.78 -23.99 -13.83
C PRO A 297 -25.83 -23.15 -13.09
N VAL A 298 -25.72 -23.08 -11.76
CA VAL A 298 -26.50 -22.15 -10.92
C VAL A 298 -25.63 -20.94 -10.62
N ARG A 299 -26.12 -19.73 -10.93
CA ARG A 299 -25.40 -18.47 -10.74
C ARG A 299 -26.13 -17.61 -9.73
N LEU A 300 -25.52 -17.39 -8.56
CA LEU A 300 -26.07 -16.53 -7.52
C LEU A 300 -25.27 -15.22 -7.48
N GLY A 301 -25.94 -14.08 -7.60
CA GLY A 301 -25.33 -12.75 -7.49
C GLY A 301 -25.85 -12.00 -6.27
N GLU A 302 -25.00 -11.23 -5.61
CA GLU A 302 -25.37 -10.38 -4.48
C GLU A 302 -24.50 -9.12 -4.45
N LEU A 303 -25.12 -7.94 -4.33
CA LEU A 303 -24.42 -6.74 -3.88
C LEU A 303 -24.18 -6.86 -2.36
N GLY A 304 -23.23 -7.72 -2.01
CA GLY A 304 -23.04 -8.26 -0.66
C GLY A 304 -22.14 -7.38 0.18
N THR A 305 -22.69 -6.80 1.25
CA THR A 305 -21.92 -5.95 2.16
C THR A 305 -21.18 -6.76 3.21
N VAL A 306 -19.87 -6.64 3.21
CA VAL A 306 -18.94 -7.39 4.05
C VAL A 306 -18.07 -6.45 4.88
N TYR A 307 -17.47 -7.00 5.93
CA TYR A 307 -16.67 -6.26 6.88
C TYR A 307 -15.35 -6.96 7.15
N ARG A 308 -14.24 -6.25 6.95
CA ARG A 308 -12.87 -6.75 7.18
C ARG A 308 -12.14 -5.88 8.18
N PHE A 309 -11.46 -6.53 9.11
CA PHE A 309 -10.62 -5.86 10.09
C PHE A 309 -9.30 -5.43 9.44
N GLU A 310 -9.35 -4.30 8.75
CA GLU A 310 -8.15 -3.62 8.26
C GLU A 310 -7.53 -2.77 9.38
N ARG A 311 -6.21 -2.84 9.52
CA ARG A 311 -5.48 -2.00 10.50
C ARG A 311 -5.74 -0.52 10.19
N SER A 312 -5.90 0.31 11.22
CA SER A 312 -6.23 1.73 11.05
C SER A 312 -5.24 2.47 10.14
N GLY A 313 -3.95 2.15 10.26
CA GLY A 313 -2.88 2.78 9.47
C GLY A 313 -2.86 2.45 7.97
N VAL A 314 -3.65 1.46 7.51
CA VAL A 314 -3.73 1.11 6.07
C VAL A 314 -5.02 1.60 5.41
N LEU A 315 -5.94 2.21 6.16
CA LEU A 315 -7.19 2.74 5.63
C LEU A 315 -6.94 3.96 4.74
N HIS A 316 -7.64 4.04 3.61
CA HIS A 316 -7.42 5.09 2.63
C HIS A 316 -8.69 5.45 1.84
N GLY A 317 -9.42 6.46 2.33
CA GLY A 317 -10.66 6.95 1.70
C GLY A 317 -11.61 5.80 1.34
N LEU A 318 -12.08 5.74 0.09
CA LEU A 318 -12.87 4.63 -0.45
C LEU A 318 -12.06 3.44 -0.99
N LEU A 319 -10.73 3.55 -1.15
CA LEU A 319 -9.91 2.50 -1.77
C LEU A 319 -9.63 1.34 -0.80
N ARG A 320 -9.47 1.64 0.49
CA ARG A 320 -9.25 0.63 1.53
C ARG A 320 -10.06 0.99 2.78
N VAL A 321 -11.11 0.21 3.01
CA VAL A 321 -12.16 0.45 4.00
C VAL A 321 -12.43 -0.82 4.80
N ARG A 322 -13.09 -0.68 5.95
CA ARG A 322 -13.50 -1.82 6.77
C ARG A 322 -14.85 -2.37 6.35
N GLY A 323 -15.77 -1.53 5.91
CA GLY A 323 -17.09 -1.93 5.42
C GLY A 323 -17.26 -1.58 3.96
N PHE A 324 -17.58 -2.56 3.13
CA PHE A 324 -17.77 -2.36 1.68
C PHE A 324 -18.76 -3.35 1.10
N THR A 325 -19.35 -2.97 -0.02
CA THR A 325 -20.28 -3.81 -0.79
C THR A 325 -19.55 -4.33 -2.01
N GLN A 326 -19.44 -5.64 -2.12
CA GLN A 326 -18.87 -6.29 -3.29
C GLN A 326 -19.99 -6.59 -4.30
N ASP A 327 -19.64 -6.48 -5.56
CA ASP A 327 -20.38 -6.99 -6.71
C ASP A 327 -20.22 -8.52 -6.84
N ASP A 328 -20.52 -9.22 -5.75
CA ASP A 328 -20.14 -10.62 -5.53
C ASP A 328 -21.07 -11.60 -6.25
N ALA A 329 -20.51 -12.72 -6.70
CA ALA A 329 -21.28 -13.79 -7.31
C ALA A 329 -20.60 -15.15 -7.17
N HIS A 330 -21.41 -16.19 -6.99
CA HIS A 330 -20.95 -17.56 -6.89
C HIS A 330 -21.65 -18.44 -7.93
N ILE A 331 -20.84 -19.10 -8.76
CA ILE A 331 -21.31 -20.02 -9.79
C ILE A 331 -21.03 -21.45 -9.33
N PHE A 332 -22.09 -22.24 -9.26
CA PHE A 332 -22.04 -23.66 -8.99
C PHE A 332 -22.21 -24.40 -10.31
N CYS A 333 -21.15 -25.03 -10.80
CA CYS A 333 -21.13 -25.71 -12.09
C CYS A 333 -20.53 -27.12 -11.97
N ARG A 334 -20.73 -27.94 -13.01
CA ARG A 334 -20.00 -29.21 -13.12
C ARG A 334 -18.56 -28.96 -13.56
N PRO A 335 -17.63 -29.90 -13.31
CA PRO A 335 -16.24 -29.79 -13.76
C PRO A 335 -16.11 -29.56 -15.27
N ASP A 336 -16.96 -30.19 -16.09
CA ASP A 336 -16.95 -30.02 -17.56
C ASP A 336 -17.38 -28.61 -18.02
N GLN A 337 -18.06 -27.84 -17.16
CA GLN A 337 -18.54 -26.49 -17.45
C GLN A 337 -17.56 -25.41 -17.01
N LEU A 338 -16.56 -25.74 -16.17
CA LEU A 338 -15.71 -24.78 -15.47
C LEU A 338 -15.06 -23.76 -16.41
N GLN A 339 -14.38 -24.22 -17.46
CA GLN A 339 -13.71 -23.33 -18.40
C GLN A 339 -14.69 -22.38 -19.10
N GLY A 340 -15.83 -22.90 -19.57
CA GLY A 340 -16.84 -22.10 -20.26
C GLY A 340 -17.49 -21.03 -19.37
N GLU A 341 -17.66 -21.32 -18.07
CA GLU A 341 -18.14 -20.32 -17.11
C GLU A 341 -17.08 -19.25 -16.82
N VAL A 342 -15.81 -19.62 -16.67
CA VAL A 342 -14.70 -18.66 -16.51
C VAL A 342 -14.60 -17.74 -17.73
N GLU A 343 -14.71 -18.28 -18.95
CA GLU A 343 -14.69 -17.48 -20.18
C GLU A 343 -15.85 -16.48 -20.24
N GLN A 344 -17.06 -16.88 -19.83
CA GLN A 344 -18.22 -15.99 -19.78
C GLN A 344 -18.03 -14.87 -18.75
N VAL A 345 -17.57 -15.20 -17.54
CA VAL A 345 -17.26 -14.20 -16.50
C VAL A 345 -16.20 -13.22 -17.01
N LEU A 346 -15.14 -13.71 -17.64
CA LEU A 346 -14.07 -12.86 -18.18
C LEU A 346 -14.59 -11.90 -19.26
N LYS A 347 -15.42 -12.38 -20.20
CA LYS A 347 -16.07 -11.52 -21.22
C LYS A 347 -16.93 -10.44 -20.58
N MET A 348 -17.67 -10.79 -19.54
CA MET A 348 -18.48 -9.85 -18.79
C MET A 348 -17.61 -8.80 -18.09
N THR A 349 -16.54 -9.20 -17.39
CA THR A 349 -15.60 -8.29 -16.74
C THR A 349 -14.96 -7.32 -17.73
N LEU A 350 -14.50 -7.79 -18.88
CA LEU A 350 -13.93 -6.93 -19.93
C LEU A 350 -14.96 -5.91 -20.47
N ARG A 351 -16.22 -6.32 -20.61
CA ARG A 351 -17.31 -5.42 -21.00
C ARG A 351 -17.58 -4.36 -19.94
N PHE A 352 -17.53 -4.71 -18.65
CA PHE A 352 -17.63 -3.75 -17.56
C PHE A 352 -16.48 -2.73 -17.64
N LEU A 353 -15.23 -3.19 -17.70
CA LEU A 353 -14.06 -2.31 -17.81
C LEU A 353 -14.19 -1.35 -19.00
N GLY A 354 -14.52 -1.86 -20.19
CA GLY A 354 -14.71 -1.04 -21.39
C GLY A 354 -15.86 -0.03 -21.27
N THR A 355 -16.97 -0.40 -20.61
CA THR A 355 -18.11 0.51 -20.39
C THR A 355 -17.74 1.70 -19.50
N PHE A 356 -16.87 1.48 -18.51
CA PHE A 356 -16.35 2.54 -17.64
C PHE A 356 -15.11 3.25 -18.22
N GLY A 357 -14.68 2.90 -19.44
CA GLY A 357 -13.54 3.52 -20.12
C GLY A 357 -12.17 3.01 -19.67
N PHE A 358 -12.11 1.92 -18.91
CA PHE A 358 -10.87 1.28 -18.47
C PHE A 358 -10.34 0.35 -19.57
N ASN A 359 -9.61 0.92 -20.53
CA ASN A 359 -9.04 0.18 -21.66
C ASN A 359 -7.62 -0.33 -21.41
N GLU A 360 -6.96 0.18 -20.37
CA GLU A 360 -5.60 -0.19 -19.98
C GLU A 360 -5.66 -0.95 -18.67
N PHE A 361 -5.32 -2.24 -18.70
CA PHE A 361 -5.30 -3.11 -17.54
C PHE A 361 -4.25 -4.21 -17.72
N GLU A 362 -3.77 -4.74 -16.60
CA GLU A 362 -2.91 -5.91 -16.58
C GLU A 362 -3.69 -7.11 -16.01
N LEU A 363 -3.46 -8.28 -16.60
CA LEU A 363 -4.05 -9.53 -16.12
C LEU A 363 -2.98 -10.38 -15.44
N PHE A 364 -3.33 -10.89 -14.26
CA PHE A 364 -2.47 -11.76 -13.46
C PHE A 364 -3.19 -13.09 -13.22
N LEU A 365 -2.52 -14.20 -13.53
CA LEU A 365 -2.98 -15.55 -13.26
C LEU A 365 -2.36 -16.03 -11.95
N SER A 366 -3.09 -15.85 -10.84
CA SER A 366 -2.65 -16.35 -9.55
C SER A 366 -2.66 -17.89 -9.51
N THR A 367 -1.51 -18.47 -9.16
CA THR A 367 -1.32 -19.93 -9.02
C THR A 367 -1.24 -20.34 -7.55
N ARG A 368 -1.03 -21.65 -7.28
CA ARG A 368 -1.07 -22.21 -5.93
C ARG A 368 -0.04 -21.55 -4.98
N PRO A 369 -0.49 -20.96 -3.86
CA PRO A 369 0.40 -20.44 -2.83
C PRO A 369 0.92 -21.54 -1.89
N GLU A 370 1.99 -21.25 -1.12
CA GLU A 370 2.55 -22.16 -0.12
C GLU A 370 1.50 -22.65 0.89
N LYS A 371 0.68 -21.74 1.41
CA LYS A 371 -0.49 -22.06 2.25
C LYS A 371 -1.72 -22.26 1.37
N SER A 372 -2.09 -23.51 1.10
CA SER A 372 -3.23 -23.86 0.24
C SER A 372 -4.06 -25.02 0.80
N VAL A 373 -5.30 -25.15 0.32
CA VAL A 373 -6.26 -26.22 0.67
C VAL A 373 -6.66 -26.97 -0.60
N GLY A 374 -6.98 -28.26 -0.47
CA GLY A 374 -7.42 -29.11 -1.58
C GLY A 374 -6.31 -30.01 -2.14
N SER A 375 -6.68 -30.93 -3.02
CA SER A 375 -5.75 -31.84 -3.69
C SER A 375 -4.98 -31.16 -4.81
N ASP A 376 -3.82 -31.71 -5.16
CA ASP A 376 -3.01 -31.27 -6.30
C ASP A 376 -3.80 -31.33 -7.60
N GLU A 377 -4.62 -32.37 -7.79
CA GLU A 377 -5.50 -32.53 -8.95
C GLU A 377 -6.50 -31.37 -9.10
N ASN A 378 -7.06 -30.87 -8.00
CA ASN A 378 -8.00 -29.73 -8.02
C ASN A 378 -7.28 -28.44 -8.40
N TRP A 379 -6.06 -28.23 -7.89
CA TRP A 379 -5.22 -27.08 -8.23
C TRP A 379 -4.81 -27.09 -9.70
N ASP A 380 -4.42 -28.25 -10.22
CA ASP A 380 -4.08 -28.43 -11.63
C ASP A 380 -5.29 -28.16 -12.53
N LEU A 381 -6.47 -28.70 -12.18
CA LEU A 381 -7.70 -28.46 -12.92
C LEU A 381 -8.07 -26.97 -12.94
N ALA A 382 -8.05 -26.32 -11.78
CA ALA A 382 -8.38 -24.89 -11.66
C ALA A 382 -7.40 -24.01 -12.45
N THR A 383 -6.10 -24.25 -12.30
CA THR A 383 -5.05 -23.49 -12.99
C THR A 383 -5.13 -23.66 -14.50
N LYS A 384 -5.38 -24.89 -14.98
CA LYS A 384 -5.58 -25.17 -16.41
C LYS A 384 -6.84 -24.49 -16.95
N ALA A 385 -7.95 -24.52 -16.22
CA ALA A 385 -9.18 -23.85 -16.65
C ALA A 385 -9.01 -22.34 -16.75
N LEU A 386 -8.36 -21.70 -15.76
CA LEU A 386 -8.08 -20.26 -15.77
C LEU A 386 -7.15 -19.87 -16.92
N ARG A 387 -6.05 -20.61 -17.10
CA ARG A 387 -5.10 -20.40 -18.20
C ARG A 387 -5.77 -20.57 -19.56
N GLY A 388 -6.52 -21.67 -19.73
CA GLY A 388 -7.23 -21.97 -20.98
C GLY A 388 -8.24 -20.90 -21.36
N ALA A 389 -8.96 -20.34 -20.39
CA ALA A 389 -9.91 -19.24 -20.64
C ALA A 389 -9.21 -17.95 -21.09
N LEU A 390 -8.04 -17.63 -20.52
CA LEU A 390 -7.24 -16.46 -20.92
C LEU A 390 -6.67 -16.64 -22.34
N GLU A 391 -6.11 -17.81 -22.62
CA GLU A 391 -5.53 -18.16 -23.92
C GLU A 391 -6.59 -18.20 -25.03
N ALA A 392 -7.77 -18.76 -24.76
CA ALA A 392 -8.89 -18.81 -25.71
C ALA A 392 -9.40 -17.41 -26.12
N GLN A 393 -9.21 -16.40 -25.27
CA GLN A 393 -9.58 -15.01 -25.55
C GLN A 393 -8.41 -14.18 -26.08
N GLY A 394 -7.22 -14.78 -26.26
CA GLY A 394 -6.04 -14.09 -26.79
C GLY A 394 -5.51 -12.99 -25.89
N LEU A 395 -5.74 -13.08 -24.58
CA LEU A 395 -5.34 -12.06 -23.62
C LEU A 395 -3.93 -12.30 -23.11
N ALA A 396 -3.11 -11.24 -23.07
CA ALA A 396 -1.81 -11.28 -22.42
C ALA A 396 -1.97 -11.28 -20.90
N PHE A 397 -1.22 -12.14 -20.20
CA PHE A 397 -1.23 -12.22 -18.73
C PHE A 397 0.16 -12.50 -18.16
N LYS A 398 0.34 -12.12 -16.90
CA LYS A 398 1.49 -12.47 -16.06
C LYS A 398 1.07 -13.57 -15.09
N VAL A 399 2.02 -14.36 -14.55
CA VAL A 399 1.75 -15.41 -13.55
C VAL A 399 2.29 -14.98 -12.21
#